data_AF-A0A820BRP7-F1
#
_entry.id   AF-A0A820BRP7-F1
#
_cell.length_a   1.000
_cell.length_b   1.000
_cell.length_c   1.000
_cell.angle_alpha   90.00
_cell.angle_beta   90.00
_cell.angle_gamma   90.00
#
_symmetry.space_group_name_H-M   'P 1'
#
loop_
_entity.id
_entity.type
_entity.pdbx_description
1 polymer ?
#
loop_
_entity_poly.entity_id
_entity_poly.type
_entity_poly.pdbx_seq_one_letter_code
_entity_poly.pdbx_strand_id
1 'polypeptide(L)'
;MPSSHAHDLIRLYAPEKFPGLIESNDADLRNQAGETIAVLYEIAREINSIFADPPESLLMTLDKKANESVKYKGKKEKRIQRATFREIYNSFEEGTNPDITIKFAREVLEISSWTSRLYYNDFSNLLGAGMNVHLKDNAFLRSVFNLDDAAAGDNQQAKGNRFERQLANKAAFKLRTQALQKTRDNKVTRTRHED
;
A
#
# COMPACT_ATOMS: atom_id res chain seq x y z
N MET A 1 -6.05 -19.25 0.02
CA MET A 1 -5.24 -20.35 0.58
C MET A 1 -5.87 -20.81 1.88
N PRO A 2 -5.80 -22.10 2.28
CA PRO A 2 -6.22 -22.51 3.60
C PRO A 2 -5.38 -21.79 4.66
N SER A 3 -6.05 -21.07 5.54
CA SER A 3 -5.52 -20.27 6.63
C SER A 3 -4.40 -20.93 7.46
N SER A 4 -4.53 -22.23 7.76
CA SER A 4 -3.50 -23.01 8.47
C SER A 4 -2.17 -23.11 7.71
N HIS A 5 -2.22 -23.14 6.39
CA HIS A 5 -1.04 -23.26 5.54
C HIS A 5 -0.15 -22.01 5.62
N ALA A 6 -0.73 -20.82 5.79
CA ALA A 6 0.04 -19.59 5.93
C ALA A 6 0.91 -19.61 7.20
N HIS A 7 0.37 -20.10 8.32
CA HIS A 7 1.13 -20.25 9.57
C HIS A 7 2.32 -21.20 9.40
N ASP A 8 2.10 -22.35 8.74
CA ASP A 8 3.15 -23.34 8.51
C ASP A 8 4.26 -22.78 7.61
N LEU A 9 3.90 -22.07 6.54
CA LEU A 9 4.85 -21.43 5.63
C LEU A 9 5.69 -20.37 6.35
N ILE A 10 5.07 -19.51 7.15
CA ILE A 10 5.78 -18.48 7.92
C ILE A 10 6.75 -19.15 8.89
N ARG A 11 6.27 -20.15 9.66
CA ARG A 11 7.10 -20.84 10.65
C ARG A 11 8.31 -21.53 10.02
N LEU A 12 8.14 -22.11 8.83
CA LEU A 12 9.21 -22.85 8.15
C LEU A 12 10.21 -21.94 7.44
N TYR A 13 9.76 -20.84 6.83
CA TYR A 13 10.56 -20.07 5.88
C TYR A 13 10.95 -18.67 6.36
N ALA A 14 10.25 -18.09 7.33
CA ALA A 14 10.52 -16.72 7.77
C ALA A 14 11.91 -16.49 8.36
N PRO A 15 12.51 -17.40 9.18
CA PRO A 15 13.82 -17.13 9.76
C PRO A 15 14.97 -17.18 8.74
N GLU A 16 14.93 -18.14 7.82
CA GLU A 16 16.09 -18.49 6.97
C GLU A 16 15.92 -18.12 5.49
N LYS A 17 14.71 -18.24 4.93
CA LYS A 17 14.49 -18.09 3.47
C LYS A 17 14.01 -16.70 3.09
N PHE A 18 13.11 -16.10 3.89
CA PHE A 18 12.55 -14.79 3.59
C PHE A 18 13.61 -13.68 3.51
N PRO A 19 14.58 -13.57 4.45
CA PRO A 19 15.66 -12.59 4.33
C PRO A 19 16.46 -12.76 3.03
N GLY A 20 16.81 -14.00 2.66
CA GLY A 20 17.55 -14.29 1.44
C GLY A 20 16.80 -13.90 0.16
N LEU A 21 15.47 -14.07 0.13
CA LEU A 21 14.64 -13.63 -0.99
C LEU A 21 14.61 -12.10 -1.11
N ILE A 22 14.54 -11.39 0.02
CA ILE A 22 14.59 -9.92 0.06
C ILE A 22 15.99 -9.40 -0.32
N GLU A 23 17.05 -10.16 -0.08
CA GLU A 23 18.41 -9.77 -0.48
C GLU A 23 18.77 -10.15 -1.92
N SER A 24 17.88 -10.83 -2.65
CA SER A 24 18.12 -11.21 -4.05
C SER A 24 18.50 -10.02 -4.95
N ASN A 25 19.33 -10.27 -5.96
CA ASN A 25 19.77 -9.25 -6.92
C ASN A 25 18.66 -8.86 -7.91
N ASP A 26 17.77 -9.81 -8.21
CA ASP A 26 16.59 -9.59 -9.05
C ASP A 26 15.62 -8.63 -8.35
N ALA A 27 15.29 -7.51 -9.01
CA ALA A 27 14.44 -6.50 -8.42
C ALA A 27 12.99 -6.93 -8.30
N ASP A 28 12.49 -7.69 -9.29
CA ASP A 28 11.10 -8.11 -9.32
C ASP A 28 10.87 -9.22 -8.31
N LEU A 29 11.76 -10.23 -8.25
CA LEU A 29 11.71 -11.27 -7.22
C LEU A 29 11.72 -10.68 -5.81
N ARG A 30 12.62 -9.73 -5.56
CA ARG A 30 12.75 -9.07 -4.26
C ARG A 30 11.47 -8.31 -3.87
N ASN A 31 10.89 -7.56 -4.80
CA ASN A 31 9.66 -6.80 -4.54
C ASN A 31 8.47 -7.75 -4.30
N GLN A 32 8.34 -8.78 -5.14
CA GLN A 32 7.30 -9.81 -5.01
C GLN A 32 7.43 -10.59 -3.70
N ALA A 33 8.65 -10.94 -3.29
CA ALA A 33 8.90 -11.58 -2.01
C ALA A 33 8.43 -10.68 -0.84
N GLY A 34 8.78 -9.39 -0.87
CA GLY A 34 8.34 -8.44 0.16
C GLY A 34 6.81 -8.33 0.26
N GLU A 35 6.12 -8.14 -0.86
CA GLU A 35 4.65 -8.05 -0.88
C GLU A 35 4.00 -9.38 -0.45
N THR A 36 4.54 -10.51 -0.92
CA THR A 36 4.05 -11.85 -0.53
C THR A 36 4.19 -12.10 0.97
N ILE A 37 5.33 -11.70 1.56
CA ILE A 37 5.55 -11.82 3.01
C ILE A 37 4.51 -10.98 3.76
N ALA A 38 4.25 -9.74 3.34
CA ALA A 38 3.21 -8.90 3.96
C ALA A 38 1.83 -9.57 3.90
N VAL A 39 1.45 -10.14 2.73
CA VAL A 39 0.20 -10.89 2.56
C VAL A 39 0.13 -12.12 3.47
N LEU A 40 1.21 -12.89 3.58
CA LEU A 40 1.25 -14.09 4.44
C LEU A 40 0.96 -13.73 5.90
N TYR A 41 1.61 -12.68 6.41
CA TYR A 41 1.39 -12.22 7.78
C TYR A 41 0.02 -11.58 7.98
N GLU A 42 -0.52 -10.87 6.99
CA GLU A 42 -1.90 -10.37 7.01
C GLU A 42 -2.89 -11.52 7.19
N ILE A 43 -2.79 -12.56 6.35
CA ILE A 43 -3.65 -13.75 6.41
C ILE A 43 -3.49 -14.46 7.76
N ALA A 44 -2.25 -14.64 8.24
CA ALA A 44 -2.00 -15.29 9.53
C ALA A 44 -2.61 -14.52 10.71
N ARG A 45 -2.54 -13.18 10.68
CA ARG A 45 -3.10 -12.29 11.70
C ARG A 45 -4.63 -12.19 11.65
N GLU A 46 -5.25 -12.39 10.48
CA GLU A 46 -6.71 -12.45 10.33
C GLU A 46 -7.33 -13.61 11.14
N ILE A 47 -6.61 -14.75 11.23
CA ILE A 47 -7.07 -15.96 11.93
C ILE A 47 -6.69 -15.90 13.42
N ASN A 48 -5.49 -15.43 13.70
CA ASN A 48 -4.97 -15.28 15.05
C ASN A 48 -4.38 -13.87 15.20
N SER A 49 -5.14 -12.96 15.80
CA SER A 49 -4.72 -11.59 16.03
C SER A 49 -3.46 -11.46 16.91
N ILE A 50 -3.09 -12.52 17.63
CA ILE A 50 -1.89 -12.62 18.48
C ILE A 50 -0.80 -13.46 17.78
N PHE A 51 -0.87 -13.60 16.45
CA PHE A 51 0.16 -14.29 15.70
C PHE A 51 1.52 -13.60 15.87
N ALA A 52 2.57 -14.41 16.00
CA ALA A 52 3.91 -13.96 16.32
C ALA A 52 4.43 -12.94 15.31
N ASP A 53 5.18 -11.96 15.81
CA ASP A 53 5.83 -10.97 14.97
C ASP A 53 6.92 -11.59 14.10
N PRO A 54 7.29 -10.92 12.99
CA PRO A 54 8.38 -11.38 12.16
C PRO A 54 9.68 -11.55 12.95
N PRO A 55 10.50 -12.56 12.63
CA PRO A 55 11.80 -12.72 13.28
C PRO A 55 12.67 -11.48 13.06
N GLU A 56 13.48 -11.14 14.06
CA GLU A 56 14.34 -9.95 14.03
C GLU A 56 15.24 -9.90 12.78
N SER A 57 15.74 -11.05 12.33
CA SER A 57 16.53 -11.15 11.09
C SER A 57 15.78 -10.60 9.87
N LEU A 58 14.48 -10.88 9.76
CA LEU A 58 13.64 -10.41 8.68
C LEU A 58 13.37 -8.91 8.79
N LEU A 59 13.08 -8.41 10.00
CA LEU A 59 12.88 -6.98 10.24
C LEU A 59 14.13 -6.15 9.92
N MET A 60 15.31 -6.62 10.35
CA MET A 60 16.59 -5.99 10.02
C MET A 60 16.85 -5.93 8.52
N THR A 61 16.55 -7.00 7.78
CA THR A 61 16.68 -7.03 6.33
C THR A 61 15.70 -6.06 5.64
N LEU A 62 14.46 -5.99 6.12
CA LEU A 62 13.45 -5.06 5.61
C LEU A 62 13.86 -3.60 5.85
N ASP A 63 14.32 -3.25 7.06
CA ASP A 63 14.81 -1.89 7.38
C ASP A 63 16.02 -1.49 6.52
N LYS A 64 16.98 -2.41 6.38
CA LYS A 64 18.14 -2.22 5.50
C LYS A 64 17.71 -1.91 4.05
N LYS A 65 16.66 -2.58 3.53
CA LYS A 65 16.13 -2.31 2.19
C LYS A 65 15.29 -1.03 2.13
N ALA A 66 14.56 -0.70 3.18
CA ALA A 66 13.82 0.56 3.33
C ALA A 66 14.74 1.79 3.30
N ASN A 67 15.98 1.64 3.77
CA ASN A 67 16.99 2.70 3.87
C ASN A 67 18.16 2.57 2.86
N GLU A 68 18.02 1.70 1.86
CA GLU A 68 19.10 1.38 0.91
C GLU A 68 19.53 2.61 0.07
N SER A 69 20.84 2.93 0.12
CA SER A 69 21.45 4.08 -0.56
C SER A 69 22.44 3.65 -1.67
N VAL A 70 21.98 2.81 -2.59
CA VAL A 70 22.83 2.31 -3.68
C VAL A 70 23.11 3.38 -4.75
N LYS A 71 24.37 3.59 -5.14
CA LYS A 71 24.73 4.59 -6.17
C LYS A 71 24.48 4.12 -7.61
N TYR A 72 24.61 2.83 -7.91
CA TYR A 72 24.53 2.27 -9.26
C TYR A 72 23.12 2.01 -9.81
N LYS A 73 22.07 1.98 -8.97
CA LYS A 73 20.67 1.82 -9.43
C LYS A 73 20.05 3.12 -9.95
N GLY A 74 19.03 3.04 -10.78
CA GLY A 74 18.30 4.19 -11.31
C GLY A 74 17.56 4.99 -10.22
N LYS A 75 17.43 6.31 -10.37
CA LYS A 75 16.78 7.18 -9.36
C LYS A 75 15.31 6.82 -9.11
N LYS A 76 14.55 6.51 -10.17
CA LYS A 76 13.13 6.13 -10.09
C LYS A 76 12.97 4.78 -9.39
N GLU A 77 13.75 3.79 -9.81
CA GLU A 77 13.75 2.44 -9.25
C GLU A 77 14.04 2.46 -7.74
N LYS A 78 15.12 3.14 -7.33
CA LYS A 78 15.46 3.30 -5.91
C LYS A 78 14.36 3.95 -5.08
N ARG A 79 13.65 4.92 -5.66
CA ARG A 79 12.55 5.60 -4.97
C ARG A 79 11.38 4.64 -4.75
N ILE A 80 11.00 3.88 -5.78
CA ILE A 80 9.91 2.91 -5.71
C ILE A 80 10.27 1.81 -4.72
N GLN A 81 11.45 1.20 -4.86
CA GLN A 81 11.91 0.14 -3.96
C GLN A 81 11.87 0.59 -2.49
N ARG A 82 12.47 1.73 -2.15
CA ARG A 82 12.44 2.22 -0.76
C ARG A 82 11.04 2.51 -0.26
N ALA A 83 10.15 3.04 -1.12
CA ALA A 83 8.77 3.27 -0.73
C ALA A 83 8.07 1.95 -0.39
N THR A 84 8.17 0.94 -1.26
CA THR A 84 7.60 -0.39 -1.04
C THR A 84 8.13 -1.03 0.24
N PHE A 85 9.46 -1.06 0.44
CA PHE A 85 10.04 -1.69 1.64
C PHE A 85 9.75 -0.91 2.93
N ARG A 86 9.60 0.41 2.88
CA ARG A 86 9.14 1.21 4.03
C ARG A 86 7.71 0.89 4.40
N GLU A 87 6.81 0.81 3.41
CA GLU A 87 5.42 0.44 3.65
C GLU A 87 5.32 -0.96 4.28
N ILE A 88 6.07 -1.94 3.74
CA ILE A 88 6.12 -3.30 4.30
C ILE A 88 6.67 -3.29 5.73
N TYR A 89 7.81 -2.62 5.96
CA TYR A 89 8.41 -2.53 7.30
C TYR A 89 7.45 -1.89 8.32
N ASN A 90 6.83 -0.76 7.97
CA ASN A 90 5.86 -0.08 8.82
C ASN A 90 4.61 -0.92 9.07
N SER A 91 4.21 -1.79 8.15
CA SER A 91 3.09 -2.71 8.38
C SER A 91 3.35 -3.71 9.51
N PHE A 92 4.62 -4.05 9.74
CA PHE A 92 5.01 -4.92 10.85
C PHE A 92 5.19 -4.15 12.16
N GLU A 93 5.84 -2.99 12.13
CA GLU A 93 6.15 -2.19 13.32
C GLU A 93 4.98 -1.36 13.84
N GLU A 94 4.23 -0.72 12.93
CA GLU A 94 3.19 0.26 13.25
C GLU A 94 1.77 -0.30 12.99
N GLY A 95 1.67 -1.50 12.41
CA GLY A 95 0.39 -2.10 12.03
C GLY A 95 -0.32 -1.36 10.87
N THR A 96 0.43 -0.62 10.06
CA THR A 96 -0.14 0.15 8.95
C THR A 96 -0.46 -0.74 7.75
N ASN A 97 -1.66 -0.62 7.20
CA ASN A 97 -2.02 -1.26 5.94
C ASN A 97 -1.76 -0.33 4.74
N PRO A 98 -1.75 -0.87 3.50
CA PRO A 98 -1.74 -0.05 2.30
C PRO A 98 -2.94 0.91 2.30
N ASP A 99 -2.73 2.13 1.79
CA ASP A 99 -3.77 3.13 1.57
C ASP A 99 -3.63 3.64 0.13
N ILE A 100 -4.29 2.96 -0.81
CA ILE A 100 -4.21 3.27 -2.24
C ILE A 100 -5.61 3.56 -2.77
N THR A 101 -5.79 4.76 -3.30
CA THR A 101 -7.04 5.20 -3.94
C THR A 101 -6.92 5.20 -5.46
N ILE A 102 -7.69 4.36 -6.14
CA ILE A 102 -7.73 4.26 -7.61
C ILE A 102 -9.06 4.78 -8.12
N LYS A 103 -9.02 5.80 -8.99
CA LYS A 103 -10.22 6.36 -9.61
C LYS A 103 -10.44 5.72 -10.97
N PHE A 104 -11.62 5.15 -11.19
CA PHE A 104 -12.01 4.58 -12.46
C PHE A 104 -13.43 5.04 -12.82
N ALA A 105 -13.63 5.52 -14.04
CA ALA A 105 -14.90 6.11 -14.47
C ALA A 105 -15.45 7.19 -13.50
N ARG A 106 -16.51 6.88 -12.74
CA ARG A 106 -17.13 7.74 -11.72
C ARG A 106 -17.03 7.16 -10.30
N GLU A 107 -16.32 6.06 -10.16
CA GLU A 107 -16.16 5.30 -8.92
C GLU A 107 -14.71 5.39 -8.44
N VAL A 108 -14.52 4.97 -7.19
CA VAL A 108 -13.24 4.95 -6.52
C VAL A 108 -13.08 3.58 -5.86
N LEU A 109 -11.97 2.90 -6.17
CA LEU A 109 -11.54 1.71 -5.47
C LEU A 109 -10.55 2.13 -4.39
N GLU A 110 -10.84 1.78 -3.14
CA GLU A 110 -9.95 1.94 -2.00
C GLU A 110 -9.32 0.59 -1.66
N ILE A 111 -8.00 0.51 -1.76
CA ILE A 111 -7.22 -0.67 -1.39
C ILE A 111 -6.66 -0.39 0.00
N SER A 112 -7.16 -1.15 0.97
CA SER A 112 -6.86 -1.02 2.39
C SER A 112 -6.18 -2.25 3.00
N SER A 113 -5.76 -3.22 2.16
CA SER A 113 -5.08 -4.44 2.58
C SER A 113 -4.01 -4.90 1.60
N TRP A 114 -3.05 -5.68 2.07
CA TRP A 114 -2.01 -6.29 1.23
C TRP A 114 -2.59 -7.32 0.27
N THR A 115 -3.59 -8.10 0.72
CA THR A 115 -4.27 -9.07 -0.14
C THR A 115 -4.99 -8.40 -1.31
N SER A 116 -5.72 -7.31 -1.04
CA SER A 116 -6.40 -6.54 -2.10
C SER A 116 -5.41 -5.86 -3.04
N ARG A 117 -4.28 -5.36 -2.54
CA ARG A 117 -3.18 -4.82 -3.35
C ARG A 117 -2.59 -5.88 -4.28
N LEU A 118 -2.33 -7.09 -3.77
CA LEU A 118 -1.82 -8.20 -4.57
C LEU A 118 -2.76 -8.53 -5.73
N TYR A 119 -4.05 -8.74 -5.43
CA TYR A 119 -5.06 -9.01 -6.47
C TYR A 119 -5.12 -7.90 -7.50
N TYR A 120 -5.10 -6.63 -7.07
CA TYR A 120 -5.11 -5.51 -7.99
C TYR A 120 -3.89 -5.51 -8.91
N ASN A 121 -2.69 -5.76 -8.38
CA ASN A 121 -1.47 -5.84 -9.18
C ASN A 121 -1.56 -6.98 -10.21
N ASP A 122 -2.03 -8.16 -9.82
CA ASP A 122 -2.17 -9.32 -10.71
C ASP A 122 -3.19 -9.07 -11.82
N PHE A 123 -4.39 -8.57 -11.47
CA PHE A 123 -5.41 -8.23 -12.47
C PHE A 123 -4.96 -7.07 -13.37
N SER A 124 -4.27 -6.07 -12.83
CA SER A 124 -3.71 -4.97 -13.61
C SER A 124 -2.66 -5.46 -14.60
N ASN A 125 -1.81 -6.40 -14.22
CA ASN A 125 -0.80 -6.99 -15.10
C ASN A 125 -1.45 -7.87 -16.19
N LEU A 126 -2.48 -8.64 -15.84
CA LEU A 126 -3.18 -9.53 -16.76
C LEU A 126 -4.06 -8.76 -17.77
N LEU A 127 -4.83 -7.78 -17.29
CA LEU A 127 -5.84 -7.07 -18.08
C LEU A 127 -5.27 -5.79 -18.72
N GLY A 128 -4.17 -5.26 -18.20
CA GLY A 128 -3.52 -4.05 -18.70
C GLY A 128 -4.49 -2.88 -18.82
N ALA A 129 -4.60 -2.33 -20.03
CA ALA A 129 -5.50 -1.21 -20.32
C ALA A 129 -7.00 -1.54 -20.10
N GLY A 130 -7.36 -2.83 -20.06
CA GLY A 130 -8.73 -3.30 -19.82
C GLY A 130 -9.16 -3.29 -18.36
N MET A 131 -8.25 -3.06 -17.40
CA MET A 131 -8.54 -3.13 -15.96
C MET A 131 -9.73 -2.25 -15.55
N ASN A 132 -9.80 -1.01 -16.05
CA ASN A 132 -10.89 -0.09 -15.73
C ASN A 132 -12.26 -0.55 -16.26
N VAL A 133 -12.30 -1.24 -17.40
CA VAL A 133 -13.54 -1.78 -17.98
C VAL A 133 -14.04 -2.93 -17.12
N HIS A 134 -13.14 -3.83 -16.72
CA HIS A 134 -13.50 -4.94 -15.86
C HIS A 134 -13.89 -4.50 -14.44
N LEU A 135 -13.23 -3.49 -13.87
CA LEU A 135 -13.67 -2.94 -12.58
C LEU A 135 -15.10 -2.39 -12.64
N LYS A 136 -15.51 -1.87 -13.79
CA LYS A 136 -16.85 -1.33 -13.99
C LYS A 136 -17.90 -2.41 -14.25
N ASP A 137 -17.63 -3.33 -15.17
CA ASP A 137 -18.69 -4.19 -15.73
C ASP A 137 -18.57 -5.67 -15.32
N ASN A 138 -17.42 -6.12 -14.77
CA ASN A 138 -17.21 -7.52 -14.40
C ASN A 138 -17.66 -7.81 -12.96
N ALA A 139 -18.80 -8.49 -12.81
CA ALA A 139 -19.37 -8.87 -11.52
C ALA A 139 -18.39 -9.63 -10.62
N PHE A 140 -17.57 -10.52 -11.18
CA PHE A 140 -16.56 -11.25 -10.39
C PHE A 140 -15.51 -10.29 -9.83
N LEU A 141 -14.94 -9.43 -10.67
CA LEU A 141 -13.91 -8.48 -10.23
C LEU A 141 -14.47 -7.49 -9.20
N ARG A 142 -15.73 -7.07 -9.38
CA ARG A 142 -16.44 -6.24 -8.41
C ARG A 142 -16.63 -6.94 -7.07
N SER A 143 -17.02 -8.22 -7.08
CA SER A 143 -17.12 -9.00 -5.84
C SER A 143 -15.78 -9.18 -5.13
N VAL A 144 -14.67 -9.36 -5.87
CA VAL A 144 -13.32 -9.52 -5.29
C VAL A 144 -12.90 -8.26 -4.52
N PHE A 145 -13.27 -7.08 -5.03
CA PHE A 145 -12.97 -5.79 -4.40
C PHE A 145 -14.09 -5.23 -3.54
N ASN A 146 -15.16 -5.99 -3.28
CA ASN A 146 -16.36 -5.54 -2.56
C ASN A 146 -16.95 -4.23 -3.11
N LEU A 147 -16.95 -4.07 -4.44
CA LEU A 147 -17.60 -2.96 -5.13
C LEU A 147 -19.10 -3.24 -5.29
N ASP A 148 -19.93 -2.21 -5.14
CA ASP A 148 -21.39 -2.30 -5.32
C ASP A 148 -21.77 -2.85 -6.71
N ASP A 149 -22.97 -3.37 -6.91
CA ASP A 149 -23.37 -3.89 -8.22
C ASP A 149 -23.37 -2.77 -9.29
N ALA A 150 -22.79 -3.05 -10.46
CA ALA A 150 -22.63 -2.06 -11.54
C ALA A 150 -23.97 -1.47 -12.02
N ALA A 151 -25.06 -2.24 -11.86
CA ALA A 151 -26.43 -1.86 -12.22
C ALA A 151 -27.18 -1.13 -11.09
N ALA A 152 -26.74 -1.25 -9.83
CA ALA A 152 -27.38 -0.63 -8.68
C ALA A 152 -26.99 0.84 -8.49
N GLY A 153 -25.88 1.25 -9.08
CA GLY A 153 -25.27 2.55 -8.83
C GLY A 153 -25.53 3.55 -9.93
N ASP A 154 -26.61 4.31 -9.78
CA ASP A 154 -26.55 5.76 -10.01
C ASP A 154 -25.60 6.43 -8.97
N ASN A 155 -24.45 5.80 -8.68
CA ASN A 155 -23.27 6.38 -8.04
C ASN A 155 -22.62 7.36 -9.02
N GLN A 156 -23.46 8.20 -9.63
CA GLN A 156 -23.09 9.54 -9.94
C GLN A 156 -22.65 10.15 -8.61
N GLN A 157 -21.35 10.15 -8.36
CA GLN A 157 -20.75 11.37 -7.88
C GLN A 157 -21.13 12.44 -8.92
N ALA A 158 -22.36 12.95 -8.81
CA ALA A 158 -22.85 14.04 -9.60
C ALA A 158 -21.77 15.09 -9.41
N LYS A 159 -21.06 15.41 -10.49
CA LYS A 159 -20.10 16.50 -10.44
C LYS A 159 -20.98 17.70 -10.12
N GLY A 160 -21.05 18.07 -8.84
CA GLY A 160 -21.77 19.24 -8.38
C GLY A 160 -21.35 20.43 -9.24
N ASN A 161 -22.23 21.43 -9.30
CA ASN A 161 -22.04 22.58 -10.16
C ASN A 161 -20.57 23.06 -10.10
N ARG A 162 -19.96 23.40 -11.24
CA ARG A 162 -18.55 23.81 -11.33
C ARG A 162 -18.17 24.82 -10.24
N PHE A 163 -19.10 25.73 -9.92
CA PHE A 163 -18.98 26.71 -8.84
C PHE A 163 -18.84 26.08 -7.45
N GLU A 164 -19.70 25.12 -7.12
CA GLU A 164 -19.69 24.40 -5.84
C GLU A 164 -18.41 23.60 -5.66
N ARG A 165 -17.94 22.91 -6.71
CA ARG A 165 -16.65 22.21 -6.68
C ARG A 165 -15.48 23.19 -6.49
N GLN A 166 -15.54 24.36 -7.10
CA GLN A 166 -14.53 25.40 -6.91
C GLN A 166 -14.54 25.93 -5.47
N LEU A 167 -15.72 26.11 -4.88
CA LEU A 167 -15.88 26.55 -3.49
C LEU A 167 -15.35 25.50 -2.50
N ALA A 168 -15.70 24.23 -2.69
CA ALA A 168 -15.19 23.11 -1.89
C ALA A 168 -13.66 23.00 -1.97
N ASN A 169 -13.09 23.11 -3.17
CA ASN A 169 -11.63 23.11 -3.35
C ASN A 169 -10.95 24.32 -2.68
N LYS A 170 -11.55 25.52 -2.76
CA LYS A 170 -11.05 26.73 -2.08
C LYS A 170 -11.08 26.56 -0.56
N ALA A 171 -12.17 26.01 -0.01
CA ALA A 171 -12.29 25.73 1.41
C ALA A 171 -11.26 24.70 1.87
N ALA A 172 -11.11 23.58 1.14
CA ALA A 172 -10.11 22.55 1.43
C ALA A 172 -8.67 23.11 1.34
N PHE A 173 -8.37 23.95 0.35
CA PHE A 173 -7.06 24.61 0.22
C PHE A 173 -6.78 25.54 1.40
N LYS A 174 -7.77 26.33 1.85
CA LYS A 174 -7.65 27.21 3.01
C LYS A 174 -7.39 26.41 4.29
N LEU A 175 -8.16 25.36 4.53
CA LEU A 175 -7.98 24.47 5.69
C LEU A 175 -6.60 23.81 5.69
N ARG A 176 -6.16 23.28 4.54
CA ARG A 176 -4.82 22.70 4.39
C ARG A 176 -3.72 23.73 4.66
N THR A 177 -3.86 24.95 4.14
CA THR A 177 -2.90 26.04 4.36
C THR A 177 -2.81 26.39 5.84
N GLN A 178 -3.95 26.50 6.54
CA GLN A 178 -3.99 26.78 7.98
C GLN A 178 -3.36 25.66 8.81
N ALA A 179 -3.65 24.40 8.49
CA ALA A 179 -3.06 23.25 9.18
C ALA A 179 -1.53 23.19 8.98
N LEU A 180 -1.06 23.45 7.76
CA LEU A 180 0.37 23.49 7.44
C LEU A 180 1.09 24.70 8.06
N GLN A 181 0.42 25.83 8.24
CA GLN A 181 1.03 27.00 8.89
C GLN A 181 1.48 26.64 10.32
N LYS A 182 0.62 25.93 11.07
CA LYS A 182 0.93 25.47 12.43
C LYS A 182 2.17 24.56 12.49
N THR A 183 2.36 23.69 11.51
CA THR A 183 3.52 22.77 11.47
C THR A 183 4.78 23.42 10.88
N ARG A 184 4.64 24.46 10.07
CA ARG A 184 5.77 25.25 9.53
C ARG A 184 6.40 26.14 10.59
N ASP A 185 5.58 26.77 11.44
CA ASP A 185 6.08 27.65 12.50
C ASP A 185 6.95 26.89 13.52
N ASN A 186 6.67 25.60 13.75
CA ASN A 186 7.50 24.71 14.58
C ASN A 186 8.93 24.48 14.05
N LYS A 187 9.15 24.57 12.72
CA LYS A 187 10.51 24.50 12.17
C LYS A 187 11.31 25.77 12.44
N VAL A 188 10.65 26.93 12.42
CA VAL A 188 11.27 28.24 12.63
C VAL A 188 11.65 28.45 14.10
N THR A 189 10.84 27.98 15.04
CA THR A 189 11.17 28.01 16.47
C THR A 189 12.26 27.03 16.86
N ARG A 190 12.34 25.85 16.23
CA ARG A 190 13.40 24.86 16.50
C ARG A 190 14.78 25.37 16.06
N THR A 191 14.87 26.05 14.92
CA THR A 191 16.12 26.71 14.48
C THR A 191 16.54 27.91 15.34
N ARG A 192 15.63 28.52 16.11
CA ARG A 192 15.95 29.66 16.98
C ARG A 192 16.44 29.26 18.38
N HIS A 193 16.31 27.98 18.75
CA HIS A 193 16.80 27.45 20.03
C HIS A 193 18.16 26.76 19.90
N GLU A 194 18.73 26.71 18.69
CA GLU A 194 20.06 26.14 18.40
C GLU A 194 21.13 27.23 18.11
N ASP A 195 20.78 28.52 18.26
CA ASP A 195 21.69 29.67 18.17
C ASP A 195 21.87 30.36 19.54
#